data_AF-A0A127PIM2-F1
#
_entry.id   AF-A0A127PIM2-F1
#
_cell.length_a   1.000
_cell.length_b   1.000
_cell.length_c   1.000
_cell.angle_alpha   90.00
_cell.angle_beta   90.00
_cell.angle_gamma   90.00
#
_symmetry.space_group_name_H-M   'P 1'
#
loop_
_entity.id
_entity.type
_entity.pdbx_description
1 polymer ?
#
loop_
_entity_poly.entity_id
_entity_poly.type
_entity_poly.pdbx_seq_one_letter_code
_entity_poly.pdbx_strand_id
1 'polypeptide(L)'
;MSSIVLFFQSRRARLAVLALFALSATLVTPALQAQQLQTKFGCNLTRDADGEKVIYGDTGEFKLDGDRIEALRWESALYRPTHGFECSIDTGDNPQAEVRQDGGKDNWRITLKDAVAARRQRGYDFYDHGMNCSIRLQRDGDRLHVIPSCPALCGSRANFTELSVDLKTGECSYQDK
;
A
#
# COMPACT_ATOMS: atom_id res chain seq x y z
N MET A 1 -18.73 -74.78 61.65
CA MET A 1 -19.38 -73.75 62.50
C MET A 1 -19.08 -72.39 61.88
N SER A 2 -20.15 -71.64 61.58
CA SER A 2 -20.35 -70.17 61.55
C SER A 2 -19.16 -69.22 61.28
N SER A 3 -19.24 -68.09 60.58
CA SER A 3 -20.30 -67.37 59.85
C SER A 3 -19.66 -66.13 59.17
N ILE A 4 -20.11 -65.83 57.94
CA ILE A 4 -20.61 -64.54 57.43
C ILE A 4 -19.66 -63.30 57.28
N VAL A 5 -19.38 -63.00 55.99
CA VAL A 5 -19.56 -61.75 55.20
C VAL A 5 -18.93 -60.41 55.66
N LEU A 6 -18.18 -59.73 54.76
CA LEU A 6 -18.58 -58.45 54.16
C LEU A 6 -17.69 -57.99 52.99
N PHE A 7 -18.40 -57.55 51.94
CA PHE A 7 -17.97 -56.93 50.69
C PHE A 7 -17.13 -55.67 50.89
N PHE A 8 -16.08 -55.46 50.08
CA PHE A 8 -15.69 -54.11 49.66
C PHE A 8 -15.15 -54.10 48.21
N GLN A 9 -15.98 -53.53 47.33
CA GLN A 9 -15.61 -52.61 46.25
C GLN A 9 -14.69 -53.06 45.09
N SER A 10 -15.33 -53.61 44.07
CA SER A 10 -15.42 -53.07 42.71
C SER A 10 -14.32 -52.13 42.17
N ARG A 11 -13.77 -52.56 41.02
CA ARG A 11 -13.53 -51.79 39.78
C ARG A 11 -12.42 -50.73 39.81
N ARG A 12 -11.21 -51.11 39.42
CA ARG A 12 -10.30 -50.21 38.66
C ARG A 12 -9.54 -50.99 37.59
N ALA A 13 -9.19 -50.28 36.52
CA ALA A 13 -8.35 -50.68 35.39
C ALA A 13 -9.08 -51.21 34.14
N ARG A 14 -10.00 -50.42 33.60
CA ARG A 14 -10.20 -50.34 32.14
C ARG A 14 -10.34 -48.88 31.77
N LEU A 15 -9.23 -48.19 31.53
CA LEU A 15 -9.15 -46.88 30.88
C LEU A 15 -7.66 -46.60 30.61
N ALA A 16 -7.09 -47.35 29.67
CA ALA A 16 -5.73 -47.14 29.18
C ALA A 16 -5.68 -47.25 27.66
N VAL A 17 -6.70 -46.73 26.96
CA VAL A 17 -6.70 -46.58 25.51
C VAL A 17 -7.63 -45.43 25.19
N LEU A 18 -7.15 -44.18 25.19
CA LEU A 18 -7.83 -43.01 24.58
C LEU A 18 -6.99 -41.70 24.66
N ALA A 19 -5.68 -41.78 24.90
CA ALA A 19 -4.83 -40.59 25.09
C ALA A 19 -3.83 -40.35 23.94
N LEU A 20 -4.16 -40.72 22.70
CA LEU A 20 -3.24 -40.61 21.55
C LEU A 20 -3.83 -39.95 20.29
N PHE A 21 -5.02 -39.35 20.36
CA PHE A 21 -5.69 -38.72 19.21
C PHE A 21 -5.92 -37.21 19.33
N ALA A 22 -5.21 -36.50 20.22
CA ALA A 22 -5.47 -35.09 20.51
C ALA A 22 -4.30 -34.12 20.19
N LEU A 23 -3.40 -34.47 19.26
CA LEU A 23 -2.21 -33.65 18.98
C LEU A 23 -1.95 -33.35 17.49
N SER A 24 -2.96 -33.49 16.64
CA SER A 24 -2.89 -33.12 15.22
C SER A 24 -3.93 -32.06 14.83
N ALA A 25 -4.10 -31.05 15.68
CA ALA A 25 -4.60 -29.76 15.24
C ALA A 25 -3.39 -28.93 14.78
N THR A 26 -2.87 -29.24 13.59
CA THR A 26 -1.96 -28.35 12.88
C THR A 26 -2.66 -27.01 12.70
N LEU A 27 -2.22 -26.03 13.49
CA LEU A 27 -2.53 -24.62 13.28
C LEU A 27 -2.10 -24.26 11.86
N VAL A 28 -3.03 -24.33 10.92
CA VAL A 28 -2.90 -23.65 9.63
C VAL A 28 -3.07 -22.17 9.96
N THR A 29 -2.00 -21.54 10.45
CA THR A 29 -1.92 -20.08 10.44
C THR A 29 -2.11 -19.67 8.99
N PRO A 30 -3.13 -18.87 8.64
CA PRO A 30 -3.20 -18.32 7.30
C PRO A 30 -1.87 -17.58 7.09
N ALA A 31 -1.10 -18.03 6.12
CA ALA A 31 0.02 -17.24 5.64
C ALA A 31 -0.62 -15.93 5.17
N LEU A 32 -0.47 -14.86 5.95
CA LEU A 32 -0.63 -13.51 5.42
C LEU A 32 0.36 -13.46 4.26
N GLN A 33 -0.12 -13.65 3.04
CA GLN A 33 0.67 -13.29 1.88
C GLN A 33 0.93 -11.81 2.06
N ALA A 34 2.19 -11.48 2.38
CA ALA A 34 2.62 -10.10 2.43
C ALA A 34 2.26 -9.49 1.07
N GLN A 35 1.46 -8.44 1.08
CA GLN A 35 1.06 -7.77 -0.15
C GLN A 35 2.32 -7.20 -0.78
N GLN A 36 2.63 -7.64 -1.99
CA GLN A 36 3.82 -7.21 -2.71
C GLN A 36 3.44 -6.37 -3.92
N LEU A 37 4.09 -5.21 -4.04
CA LEU A 37 4.00 -4.36 -5.21
C LEU A 37 5.41 -4.12 -5.73
N GLN A 38 5.66 -4.47 -6.98
CA GLN A 38 6.86 -4.08 -7.69
C GLN A 38 6.45 -3.59 -9.07
N THR A 39 6.56 -2.28 -9.31
CA THR A 39 6.21 -1.69 -10.60
C THR A 39 7.05 -0.46 -10.91
N LYS A 40 7.14 -0.16 -12.21
CA LYS A 40 7.64 1.10 -12.73
C LYS A 40 6.78 1.50 -13.93
N PHE A 41 6.35 2.76 -13.98
CA PHE A 41 5.54 3.28 -15.07
C PHE A 41 5.87 4.73 -15.38
N GLY A 42 5.47 5.16 -16.57
CA GLY A 42 5.49 6.54 -17.02
C GLY A 42 4.25 6.81 -17.85
N CYS A 43 3.49 7.82 -17.44
CA CYS A 43 2.24 8.24 -18.05
C CYS A 43 2.39 9.69 -18.51
N ASN A 44 1.68 10.06 -19.57
CA ASN A 44 1.56 11.45 -19.96
C ASN A 44 0.13 11.79 -20.37
N LEU A 45 -0.18 13.07 -20.29
CA LEU A 45 -1.44 13.63 -20.73
C LEU A 45 -1.16 14.98 -21.37
N THR A 46 -1.68 15.20 -22.58
CA THR A 46 -1.63 16.51 -23.24
C THR A 46 -2.96 17.22 -23.06
N ARG A 47 -2.94 18.49 -22.64
CA ARG A 47 -4.13 19.36 -22.60
C ARG A 47 -3.82 20.73 -23.17
N ASP A 48 -4.86 21.42 -23.63
CA ASP A 48 -4.79 22.85 -23.89
C ASP A 48 -5.09 23.61 -22.59
N ALA A 49 -4.18 24.50 -22.19
CA ALA A 49 -4.33 25.39 -21.04
C ALA A 49 -3.89 26.80 -21.44
N ASP A 50 -4.78 27.79 -21.24
CA ASP A 50 -4.54 29.20 -21.60
C ASP A 50 -4.09 29.43 -23.07
N GLY A 51 -4.57 28.58 -23.98
CA GLY A 51 -4.21 28.64 -25.41
C GLY A 51 -2.89 27.99 -25.78
N GLU A 52 -2.20 27.35 -24.82
CA GLU A 52 -0.97 26.59 -25.06
C GLU A 52 -1.18 25.09 -24.85
N LYS A 53 -0.49 24.28 -25.67
CA LYS A 53 -0.40 22.84 -25.42
C LYS A 53 0.56 22.58 -24.27
N VAL A 54 0.02 21.93 -23.25
CA VAL A 54 0.73 21.60 -22.03
C VAL A 54 0.76 20.08 -21.88
N ILE A 55 1.95 19.52 -21.63
CA ILE A 55 2.14 18.09 -21.40
C ILE A 55 2.38 17.88 -19.91
N TYR A 56 1.53 17.07 -19.30
CA TYR A 56 1.71 16.56 -17.96
C TYR A 56 2.37 15.18 -18.05
N GLY A 57 3.35 14.90 -17.20
CA GLY A 57 4.01 13.61 -17.12
C GLY A 57 4.01 13.09 -15.68
N ASP A 58 3.65 11.84 -15.48
CA ASP A 58 3.68 11.20 -14.15
C ASP A 58 4.50 9.92 -14.24
N THR A 59 5.50 9.77 -13.37
CA THR A 59 6.30 8.55 -13.28
C THR A 59 6.27 8.00 -11.86
N GLY A 60 6.22 6.68 -11.76
CA GLY A 60 6.21 5.98 -10.49
C GLY A 60 7.16 4.79 -10.51
N GLU A 61 7.89 4.61 -9.43
CA GLU A 61 8.66 3.42 -9.11
C GLU A 61 8.30 3.00 -7.69
N PHE A 62 7.60 1.88 -7.56
CA PHE A 62 7.08 1.40 -6.29
C PHE A 62 7.55 -0.03 -6.06
N LYS A 63 8.30 -0.23 -4.97
CA LYS A 63 8.69 -1.56 -4.48
C LYS A 63 8.33 -1.67 -3.00
N LEU A 64 7.26 -2.39 -2.70
CA LEU A 64 6.66 -2.57 -1.38
C LEU A 64 6.56 -4.05 -1.04
N ASP A 65 6.92 -4.41 0.19
CA ASP A 65 6.75 -5.74 0.78
C ASP A 65 6.02 -5.58 2.11
N GLY A 66 4.69 -5.72 2.08
CA GLY A 66 3.83 -5.28 3.18
C GLY A 66 3.93 -3.77 3.41
N ASP A 67 4.24 -3.37 4.64
CA ASP A 67 4.46 -1.97 5.05
C ASP A 67 5.91 -1.50 4.83
N ARG A 68 6.81 -2.40 4.40
CA ARG A 68 8.19 -2.07 4.09
C ARG A 68 8.29 -1.44 2.70
N ILE A 69 8.84 -0.24 2.64
CA ILE A 69 9.21 0.43 1.40
C ILE A 69 10.65 0.05 1.04
N GLU A 70 10.84 -0.72 -0.03
CA GLU A 70 12.16 -1.04 -0.56
C GLU A 70 12.65 0.00 -1.57
N ALA A 71 11.74 0.53 -2.37
CA ALA A 71 12.01 1.65 -3.27
C ALA A 71 10.72 2.47 -3.45
N LEU A 72 10.88 3.80 -3.43
CA LEU A 72 9.82 4.73 -3.75
C LEU A 72 10.40 5.84 -4.62
N ARG A 73 9.78 6.09 -5.76
CA ARG A 73 9.93 7.33 -6.51
C ARG A 73 8.60 7.71 -7.13
N TRP A 74 8.18 8.95 -6.94
CA TRP A 74 7.01 9.54 -7.55
C TRP A 74 7.40 10.90 -8.09
N GLU A 75 7.26 11.07 -9.40
CA GLU A 75 7.55 12.34 -10.07
C GLU A 75 6.32 12.76 -10.85
N SER A 76 5.89 14.00 -10.67
CA SER A 76 4.85 14.62 -11.48
C SER A 76 5.42 15.90 -12.08
N ALA A 77 5.47 15.92 -13.41
CA ALA A 77 6.06 16.96 -14.23
C ALA A 77 4.95 17.72 -14.95
N LEU A 78 5.12 19.04 -15.01
CA LEU A 78 4.51 19.86 -16.04
C LEU A 78 5.59 20.24 -17.03
N TYR A 79 5.58 19.62 -18.20
CA TYR A 79 6.47 20.03 -19.26
C TYR A 79 5.91 21.31 -19.89
N ARG A 80 6.38 22.45 -19.38
CA ARG A 80 6.46 23.69 -20.14
C ARG A 80 7.89 23.85 -20.64
N PRO A 81 8.14 24.42 -21.83
CA PRO A 81 9.50 24.60 -22.38
C PRO A 81 10.52 25.31 -21.47
N THR A 82 10.13 25.81 -20.29
CA THR A 82 10.94 26.65 -19.40
C THR A 82 11.13 26.14 -17.97
N HIS A 83 10.48 25.06 -17.52
CA HIS A 83 10.55 24.63 -16.09
C HIS A 83 10.62 23.11 -15.92
N GLY A 84 11.36 22.65 -14.90
CA GLY A 84 11.59 21.24 -14.56
C GLY A 84 10.40 20.54 -13.88
N PHE A 85 10.65 19.41 -13.20
CA PHE A 85 9.62 18.68 -12.46
C PHE A 85 8.97 19.54 -11.38
N GLU A 86 7.63 19.55 -11.35
CA GLU A 86 6.88 20.32 -10.36
C GLU A 86 6.77 19.57 -9.02
N CYS A 87 6.80 18.23 -9.05
CA CYS A 87 6.80 17.37 -7.88
C CYS A 87 7.78 16.22 -7.99
N SER A 88 8.59 16.01 -6.96
CA SER A 88 9.45 14.82 -6.82
C SER A 88 9.49 14.36 -5.37
N ILE A 89 9.25 13.06 -5.17
CA ILE A 89 9.37 12.37 -3.90
C ILE A 89 10.10 11.06 -4.11
N ASP A 90 11.03 10.75 -3.22
CA ASP A 90 11.71 9.48 -3.19
C ASP A 90 11.92 8.97 -1.75
N THR A 91 12.61 7.86 -1.60
CA THR A 91 12.92 7.24 -0.30
C THR A 91 13.67 8.19 0.66
N GLY A 92 14.43 9.16 0.15
CA GLY A 92 15.13 10.18 0.95
C GLY A 92 14.19 11.13 1.68
N ASP A 93 12.92 11.23 1.27
CA ASP A 93 11.91 12.06 1.92
C ASP A 93 11.23 11.36 3.12
N ASN A 94 11.77 10.22 3.54
CA ASN A 94 11.27 9.41 4.66
C ASN A 94 9.79 9.01 4.52
N PRO A 95 9.40 8.33 3.43
CA PRO A 95 8.05 7.82 3.27
C PRO A 95 7.77 6.68 4.26
N GLN A 96 6.50 6.51 4.60
CA GLN A 96 5.96 5.44 5.43
C GLN A 96 4.78 4.81 4.69
N ALA A 97 4.68 3.49 4.72
CA ALA A 97 3.56 2.77 4.14
C ALA A 97 2.72 2.12 5.24
N GLU A 98 1.41 2.14 5.06
CA GLU A 98 0.45 1.35 5.83
C GLU A 98 -0.29 0.43 4.89
N VAL A 99 -0.40 -0.84 5.26
CA VAL A 99 -1.17 -1.83 4.51
C VAL A 99 -2.61 -1.85 5.03
N ARG A 100 -3.58 -1.83 4.11
CA ARG A 100 -5.00 -2.04 4.42
C ARG A 100 -5.53 -3.20 3.58
N GLN A 101 -6.30 -4.07 4.20
CA GLN A 101 -7.08 -5.06 3.46
C GLN A 101 -8.47 -4.49 3.20
N ASP A 102 -8.84 -4.35 1.93
CA ASP A 102 -10.15 -3.85 1.52
C ASP A 102 -10.69 -4.71 0.38
N GLY A 103 -11.76 -5.48 0.65
CA GLY A 103 -12.52 -6.19 -0.38
C GLY A 103 -11.72 -7.14 -1.28
N GLY A 104 -10.63 -7.73 -0.78
CA GLY A 104 -9.77 -8.63 -1.55
C GLY A 104 -8.76 -7.93 -2.47
N LYS A 105 -8.63 -6.60 -2.37
CA LYS A 105 -7.63 -5.81 -3.10
C LYS A 105 -6.44 -5.50 -2.21
N ASP A 106 -5.27 -5.42 -2.82
CA ASP A 106 -4.08 -4.93 -2.12
C ASP A 106 -4.11 -3.40 -2.05
N ASN A 107 -3.88 -2.85 -0.87
CA ASN A 107 -4.05 -1.42 -0.64
C ASN A 107 -2.96 -0.89 0.29
N TRP A 108 -2.22 0.10 -0.20
CA TRP A 108 -1.19 0.79 0.55
C TRP A 108 -1.55 2.26 0.68
N ARG A 109 -1.35 2.82 1.86
CA ARG A 109 -1.35 4.27 2.07
C ARG A 109 0.08 4.71 2.34
N ILE A 110 0.61 5.57 1.48
CA ILE A 110 1.95 6.14 1.60
C ILE A 110 1.84 7.57 2.10
N THR A 111 2.53 7.89 3.19
CA THR A 111 2.65 9.24 3.78
C THR A 111 4.12 9.60 3.96
N LEU A 112 4.42 10.88 4.18
CA LEU A 112 5.76 11.31 4.58
C LEU A 112 5.81 11.44 6.10
N LYS A 113 6.89 10.95 6.72
CA LYS A 113 7.10 11.07 8.17
C LYS A 113 7.12 12.54 8.62
N ASP A 114 7.77 13.39 7.84
CA ASP A 114 7.77 14.85 7.99
C ASP A 114 7.62 15.51 6.62
N ALA A 115 6.37 15.75 6.24
CA ALA A 115 6.04 16.33 4.95
C ALA A 115 6.58 17.76 4.78
N VAL A 116 6.75 18.51 5.88
CA VAL A 116 7.27 19.88 5.83
C VAL A 116 8.77 19.87 5.56
N ALA A 117 9.53 19.03 6.28
CA ALA A 117 10.95 18.88 6.06
C ALA A 117 11.28 18.39 4.65
N ALA A 118 10.54 17.39 4.14
CA ALA A 118 10.70 16.89 2.77
C ALA A 118 10.48 17.98 1.72
N ARG A 119 9.41 18.79 1.84
CA ARG A 119 9.14 19.90 0.92
C ARG A 119 10.23 20.96 0.97
N ARG A 120 10.69 21.33 2.16
CA ARG A 120 11.81 22.27 2.33
C ARG A 120 13.08 21.75 1.66
N GLN A 121 13.41 20.47 1.83
CA GLN A 121 14.57 19.83 1.19
C GLN A 121 14.51 19.92 -0.34
N ARG A 122 13.30 19.82 -0.92
CA ARG A 122 13.07 19.89 -2.36
C ARG A 122 12.89 21.32 -2.90
N GLY A 123 12.94 22.34 -2.04
CA GLY A 123 12.75 23.74 -2.44
C GLY A 123 11.29 24.13 -2.74
N TYR A 124 10.31 23.40 -2.17
CA TYR A 124 8.88 23.69 -2.30
C TYR A 124 8.35 24.53 -1.12
N ASP A 125 8.95 25.71 -0.87
CA ASP A 125 8.73 26.52 0.34
C ASP A 125 7.45 27.39 0.33
N PHE A 126 6.66 27.34 -0.75
CA PHE A 126 5.55 28.27 -0.98
C PHE A 126 4.19 27.88 -0.37
N TYR A 127 4.08 26.70 0.26
CA TYR A 127 2.79 26.16 0.74
C TYR A 127 2.74 26.05 2.28
N ASP A 128 2.38 27.14 2.94
CA ASP A 128 2.14 27.22 4.40
C ASP A 128 0.80 26.60 4.86
N HIS A 129 -0.05 26.17 3.93
CA HIS A 129 -1.27 25.44 4.24
C HIS A 129 -0.97 23.94 4.26
N GLY A 130 -0.50 23.49 5.42
CA GLY A 130 -0.14 22.10 5.67
C GLY A 130 -1.22 21.14 5.22
N MET A 131 -0.83 20.06 4.54
CA MET A 131 -1.62 18.84 4.50
C MET A 131 -0.69 17.64 4.64
N ASN A 132 -1.04 16.78 5.59
CA ASN A 132 -0.57 15.40 5.71
C ASN A 132 -1.11 14.63 4.51
N CYS A 133 -0.55 14.91 3.34
CA CYS A 133 -0.94 14.27 2.11
C CYS A 133 -0.53 12.80 2.11
N SER A 134 -1.27 12.00 1.38
CA SER A 134 -0.98 10.60 1.16
C SER A 134 -1.18 10.22 -0.30
N ILE A 135 -0.53 9.15 -0.73
CA ILE A 135 -0.89 8.42 -1.95
C ILE A 135 -1.46 7.09 -1.52
N ARG A 136 -2.70 6.81 -1.94
CA ARG A 136 -3.25 5.47 -1.85
C ARG A 136 -2.91 4.72 -3.13
N LEU A 137 -2.23 3.59 -2.99
CA LEU A 137 -1.99 2.63 -4.06
C LEU A 137 -2.97 1.48 -3.88
N GLN A 138 -3.79 1.22 -4.88
CA GLN A 138 -4.69 0.07 -4.86
C GLN A 138 -4.40 -0.81 -6.07
N ARG A 139 -4.14 -2.10 -5.84
CA ARG A 139 -3.94 -3.06 -6.92
C ARG A 139 -5.17 -3.95 -7.06
N ASP A 140 -5.74 -3.95 -8.26
CA ASP A 140 -6.84 -4.80 -8.67
C ASP A 140 -6.40 -5.65 -9.87
N GLY A 141 -5.88 -6.85 -9.57
CA GLY A 141 -5.24 -7.72 -10.56
C GLY A 141 -4.03 -7.07 -11.23
N ASP A 142 -4.18 -6.77 -12.52
CA ASP A 142 -3.15 -6.13 -13.35
C ASP A 142 -3.25 -4.60 -13.36
N ARG A 143 -4.23 -4.01 -12.67
CA ARG A 143 -4.38 -2.55 -12.63
C ARG A 143 -3.89 -1.98 -11.33
N LEU A 144 -3.05 -0.96 -11.41
CA LEU A 144 -2.65 -0.13 -10.28
C LEU A 144 -3.39 1.20 -10.34
N HIS A 145 -4.05 1.54 -9.26
CA HIS A 145 -4.68 2.83 -9.05
C HIS A 145 -3.81 3.67 -8.11
N VAL A 146 -3.37 4.82 -8.58
CA VAL A 146 -2.60 5.82 -7.82
C VAL A 146 -3.53 6.97 -7.49
N ILE A 147 -3.91 7.06 -6.21
CA ILE A 147 -4.97 7.95 -5.74
C ILE A 147 -4.38 8.91 -4.71
N PRO A 148 -3.92 10.09 -5.15
CA PRO A 148 -3.34 11.08 -4.25
C PRO A 148 -4.46 11.81 -3.47
N SER A 149 -4.27 12.02 -2.17
CA SER A 149 -5.25 12.74 -1.33
C SER A 149 -5.22 14.25 -1.53
N CYS A 150 -4.20 14.75 -2.23
CA CYS A 150 -4.03 16.15 -2.57
C CYS A 150 -3.28 16.23 -3.91
N PRO A 151 -3.36 17.35 -4.64
CA PRO A 151 -2.96 17.41 -6.05
C PRO A 151 -1.47 17.11 -6.32
N ALA A 152 -0.64 17.15 -5.28
CA ALA A 152 0.55 16.32 -5.17
C ALA A 152 0.92 16.23 -3.68
N LEU A 153 1.59 15.15 -3.24
CA LEU A 153 2.21 15.10 -1.90
C LEU A 153 3.08 16.37 -1.60
N CYS A 154 3.54 17.07 -2.65
CA CYS A 154 4.28 18.34 -2.62
C CYS A 154 3.49 19.61 -3.05
N GLY A 155 2.22 19.51 -3.48
CA GLY A 155 1.33 20.66 -3.73
C GLY A 155 1.30 21.32 -5.12
N SER A 156 1.98 20.81 -6.14
CA SER A 156 2.30 21.60 -7.35
C SER A 156 1.35 21.52 -8.55
N ARG A 157 0.57 20.43 -8.75
CA ARG A 157 -0.20 20.21 -10.00
C ARG A 157 -1.71 20.37 -9.79
N ALA A 158 -2.44 20.90 -10.76
CA ALA A 158 -3.90 20.79 -10.80
C ALA A 158 -4.38 19.41 -11.32
N ASN A 159 -4.89 18.62 -10.36
CA ASN A 159 -6.03 17.69 -10.42
C ASN A 159 -6.07 16.55 -11.47
N PHE A 160 -5.61 15.37 -11.05
CA PHE A 160 -6.40 14.14 -11.23
C PHE A 160 -6.82 13.63 -9.84
N THR A 161 -7.94 12.92 -9.76
CA THR A 161 -8.35 12.19 -8.54
C THR A 161 -7.72 10.81 -8.49
N GLU A 162 -7.50 10.22 -9.66
CA GLU A 162 -6.91 8.89 -9.81
C GLU A 162 -6.12 8.78 -11.12
N LEU A 163 -4.93 8.19 -11.05
CA LEU A 163 -4.19 7.67 -12.19
C LEU A 163 -4.29 6.14 -12.14
N SER A 164 -4.89 5.55 -13.16
CA SER A 164 -4.92 4.10 -13.37
C SER A 164 -3.85 3.69 -14.37
N VAL A 165 -3.10 2.64 -14.05
CA VAL A 165 -2.05 2.05 -14.91
C VAL A 165 -2.30 0.57 -15.06
N ASP A 166 -2.39 0.09 -16.30
CA ASP A 166 -2.34 -1.33 -16.59
C ASP A 166 -0.87 -1.80 -16.53
N LEU A 167 -0.56 -2.67 -15.57
CA LEU A 167 0.80 -3.12 -15.28
C LEU A 167 1.36 -4.08 -16.34
N LYS A 168 0.52 -4.61 -17.24
CA LYS A 168 0.96 -5.47 -18.35
C LYS A 168 1.19 -4.68 -19.63
N THR A 169 0.28 -3.77 -19.96
CA THR A 169 0.35 -3.00 -21.22
C THR A 169 1.06 -1.66 -21.07
N GLY A 170 1.12 -1.12 -19.85
CA GLY A 170 1.58 0.24 -19.57
C GLY A 170 0.58 1.33 -19.94
N GLU A 171 -0.66 0.97 -20.31
CA GLU A 171 -1.70 1.93 -20.62
C GLU A 171 -2.11 2.73 -19.39
N CYS A 172 -2.23 4.05 -19.54
CA CYS A 172 -2.58 4.97 -18.47
C CYS A 172 -3.93 5.64 -18.73
N SER A 173 -4.74 5.79 -17.68
CA SER A 173 -5.95 6.60 -17.72
C SER A 173 -6.04 7.50 -16.49
N TYR A 174 -6.59 8.69 -16.69
CA TYR A 174 -6.72 9.72 -15.66
C TYR A 174 -8.19 9.98 -15.38
N GLN A 175 -8.57 10.01 -14.11
CA GLN A 175 -9.86 10.55 -13.68
C GLN A 175 -9.68 12.00 -13.22
N ASP A 176 -10.47 12.90 -13.79
CA ASP A 176 -10.44 14.32 -13.46
C ASP A 176 -11.27 14.66 -12.23
N LYS A 177 -10.99 15.83 -11.64
CA LYS A 177 -11.86 16.43 -10.61
C LYS A 177 -13.02 17.18 -11.24
#